data_AF-A0A7V0YZD1-F1
#
_entry.id   AF-A0A7V0YZD1-F1
#
_cell.length_a   1.000
_cell.length_b   1.000
_cell.length_c   1.000
_cell.angle_alpha   90.00
_cell.angle_beta   90.00
_cell.angle_gamma   90.00
#
_symmetry.space_group_name_H-M   'P 1'
#
loop_
_entity.id
_entity.type
_entity.pdbx_description
1 polymer ?
#
loop_
_entity_poly.entity_id
_entity_poly.type
_entity_poly.pdbx_seq_one_letter_code
_entity_poly.pdbx_strand_id
1 'polypeptide(L)'
;MEDRLKNINMSICSSCGQENETQSQFCIYCGNPILKRGEITFKRHYLLLGLISLILIVSILFFVIEGFNNKSIARVNGEGITRKDFLKRTNQAKKFYESRYGQNIFMGEAGKENMNRLKNSILDEMVTEKILLQEAKKAGYTLTSIPEKEIEERVEAIKRTYRLSNDDLKKMIGGSLEDLKEELRTELIISKFLQKTVLKEGQGNPDQIFAQWLSKVKANAKIETFEKFGALITKKASCCTSGCEGGVASPLDLKTEKEAKAKALEYYENKTQKKEVEAKVTNYGCHIQVDIIDNGKVVLSLTYNGKEVQEI
;
A
#
# COMPACT_ATOMS: atom_id res chain seq x y z
N MET A 1 -89.75 -27.62 -23.04
CA MET A 1 -88.50 -28.30 -23.42
C MET A 1 -87.88 -27.42 -24.48
N GLU A 2 -87.01 -26.49 -24.09
CA GLU A 2 -86.31 -25.60 -25.02
C GLU A 2 -85.02 -25.10 -24.35
N ASP A 3 -83.94 -25.29 -25.09
CA ASP A 3 -82.61 -24.68 -25.05
C ASP A 3 -82.00 -24.23 -23.72
N ARG A 4 -81.05 -25.04 -23.24
CA ARG A 4 -79.84 -24.55 -22.56
C ARG A 4 -78.61 -24.96 -23.37
N LEU A 5 -78.39 -24.31 -24.51
CA LEU A 5 -77.08 -24.31 -25.17
C LEU A 5 -76.08 -23.56 -24.28
N LYS A 6 -75.36 -24.31 -23.43
CA LYS A 6 -74.17 -23.85 -22.72
C LYS A 6 -73.19 -23.33 -23.77
N ASN A 7 -72.85 -22.05 -23.68
CA ASN A 7 -71.76 -21.44 -24.41
C ASN A 7 -70.44 -22.01 -23.84
N ILE A 8 -70.00 -23.16 -24.38
CA ILE A 8 -68.75 -23.81 -23.97
C ILE A 8 -67.62 -23.03 -24.63
N ASN A 9 -66.90 -22.27 -23.81
CA ASN A 9 -65.68 -21.60 -24.25
C ASN A 9 -64.66 -22.67 -24.66
N MET A 10 -64.22 -22.68 -25.92
CA MET A 10 -63.29 -23.67 -26.48
C MET A 10 -61.90 -23.06 -26.67
N SER A 11 -60.86 -23.88 -26.53
CA SER A 11 -59.46 -23.49 -26.75
C SER A 11 -58.88 -24.27 -27.93
N ILE A 12 -58.18 -23.58 -28.84
CA ILE A 12 -57.60 -24.20 -30.04
C ILE A 12 -56.18 -24.67 -29.73
N CYS A 13 -55.88 -25.92 -30.05
CA CYS A 13 -54.53 -26.47 -29.92
C CYS A 13 -53.58 -25.84 -30.94
N SER A 14 -52.47 -25.25 -30.48
CA SER A 14 -51.47 -24.60 -31.34
C SER A 14 -50.66 -25.55 -32.22
N SER A 15 -50.67 -26.87 -31.93
CA SER A 15 -49.92 -27.86 -32.70
C SER A 15 -50.73 -28.51 -33.83
N CYS A 16 -52.03 -28.73 -33.63
CA CYS A 16 -52.87 -29.45 -34.60
C CYS A 16 -54.15 -28.71 -35.00
N GLY A 17 -54.42 -27.53 -34.44
CA GLY A 17 -55.56 -26.68 -34.80
C GLY A 17 -56.93 -27.15 -34.31
N GLN A 18 -56.99 -28.25 -33.53
CA GLN A 18 -58.25 -28.81 -33.05
C GLN A 18 -58.77 -28.09 -31.80
N GLU A 19 -60.09 -27.97 -31.70
CA GLU A 19 -60.78 -27.39 -30.55
C GLU A 19 -60.78 -28.36 -29.36
N ASN A 20 -60.55 -27.82 -28.17
CA ASN A 20 -60.48 -28.55 -26.91
C ASN A 20 -61.27 -27.79 -25.84
N GLU A 21 -61.78 -28.52 -24.84
CA GLU A 21 -62.36 -27.90 -23.65
C GLU A 21 -61.36 -26.97 -22.97
N THR A 22 -61.82 -25.79 -22.52
CA THR A 22 -60.95 -24.71 -22.04
C THR A 22 -60.11 -25.04 -20.80
N GLN A 23 -60.40 -26.16 -20.12
CA GLN A 23 -59.64 -26.59 -18.95
C GLN A 23 -58.64 -27.72 -19.26
N SER A 24 -58.63 -28.26 -20.48
CA SER A 24 -57.71 -29.33 -20.87
C SER A 24 -56.26 -28.88 -20.80
N GLN A 25 -55.42 -29.66 -20.10
CA GLN A 25 -53.97 -29.41 -20.03
C GLN A 25 -53.23 -29.92 -21.28
N PHE A 26 -53.81 -30.92 -21.95
CA PHE A 26 -53.29 -31.54 -23.17
C PHE A 26 -54.37 -31.62 -24.23
N CYS A 27 -53.98 -31.56 -25.49
CA CYS A 27 -54.87 -31.75 -26.62
C CYS A 27 -55.29 -33.21 -26.68
N ILE A 28 -56.60 -33.48 -26.67
CA ILE A 28 -57.13 -34.85 -26.68
C ILE A 28 -56.85 -35.59 -27.99
N TYR A 29 -56.51 -34.87 -29.06
CA TYR A 29 -56.28 -35.43 -30.39
C TYR A 29 -54.81 -35.74 -30.68
N CYS A 30 -53.88 -34.93 -30.19
CA CYS A 30 -52.45 -35.07 -30.51
C CYS A 30 -51.54 -35.24 -29.30
N GLY A 31 -52.10 -35.21 -28.08
CA GLY A 31 -51.35 -35.37 -26.82
C GLY A 31 -50.46 -34.19 -26.45
N ASN A 32 -50.31 -33.17 -27.31
CA ASN A 32 -49.47 -32.01 -27.03
C ASN A 32 -50.10 -31.08 -25.99
N PRO A 33 -49.29 -30.44 -25.12
CA PRO A 33 -49.79 -29.53 -24.10
C PRO A 33 -50.44 -28.27 -24.70
N ILE A 34 -51.58 -27.85 -24.14
CA ILE A 34 -52.26 -26.61 -24.55
C ILE A 34 -51.62 -25.45 -23.77
N LEU A 35 -50.81 -24.64 -24.46
CA LEU A 35 -50.09 -23.52 -23.84
C LEU A 35 -51.08 -22.41 -23.41
N LYS A 36 -51.32 -22.29 -22.10
CA LYS A 36 -52.14 -21.21 -21.52
C LYS A 36 -51.41 -19.87 -21.67
N ARG A 37 -51.94 -18.99 -22.51
CA ARG A 37 -51.38 -17.67 -22.89
C ARG A 37 -51.04 -16.75 -21.70
N GLY A 38 -51.60 -16.99 -20.50
CA GLY A 38 -51.39 -16.17 -19.30
C GLY A 38 -50.17 -16.52 -18.43
N GLU A 39 -49.58 -17.71 -18.54
CA GLU A 39 -48.46 -18.10 -17.65
C GLU A 39 -47.08 -17.63 -18.14
N ILE A 40 -46.96 -17.27 -19.42
CA ILE A 40 -45.69 -16.87 -20.04
C ILE A 40 -45.36 -15.40 -19.73
N THR A 41 -46.37 -14.52 -19.66
CA THR A 41 -46.18 -13.08 -19.37
C THR A 41 -45.82 -12.85 -17.92
N PHE A 42 -46.42 -13.59 -16.98
CA PHE A 42 -46.15 -13.47 -15.55
C PHE A 42 -44.67 -13.80 -15.24
N LYS A 43 -44.16 -14.94 -15.72
CA LYS A 43 -42.75 -15.35 -15.50
C LYS A 43 -41.73 -14.34 -16.08
N ARG A 44 -42.01 -13.73 -17.23
CA ARG A 44 -41.14 -12.68 -17.82
C ARG A 44 -41.08 -11.41 -16.97
N HIS A 45 -42.18 -10.99 -16.35
CA HIS A 45 -42.20 -9.80 -15.48
C HIS A 45 -41.41 -10.03 -14.18
N TYR A 46 -41.51 -11.21 -13.55
CA TYR A 46 -40.68 -11.52 -12.36
C TYR A 46 -39.20 -11.66 -12.70
N LEU A 47 -38.84 -12.17 -13.89
CA LEU A 47 -37.45 -12.19 -14.35
C LEU A 47 -36.89 -10.77 -14.58
N LEU A 48 -37.68 -9.88 -15.19
CA LEU A 48 -37.29 -8.48 -15.38
C LEU A 48 -37.18 -7.71 -14.06
N LEU A 49 -38.15 -7.88 -13.14
CA LEU A 49 -38.11 -7.28 -11.81
C LEU A 49 -36.94 -7.82 -10.97
N GLY A 50 -36.63 -9.12 -11.07
CA GLY A 50 -35.46 -9.73 -10.44
C GLY A 50 -34.13 -9.16 -10.97
N LEU A 51 -34.01 -8.96 -12.28
CA LEU A 51 -32.83 -8.34 -12.89
C LEU A 51 -32.68 -6.87 -12.47
N ILE A 52 -33.77 -6.10 -12.44
CA ILE A 52 -33.75 -4.70 -11.98
C ILE A 52 -33.34 -4.62 -10.50
N SER A 53 -33.87 -5.51 -9.65
CA SER A 53 -33.49 -5.57 -8.24
C SER A 53 -32.02 -5.93 -8.07
N LEU A 54 -31.48 -6.86 -8.87
CA LEU A 54 -30.06 -7.22 -8.82
C LEU A 54 -29.17 -6.03 -9.21
N ILE A 55 -29.52 -5.32 -10.28
CA ILE A 55 -28.79 -4.12 -10.72
C ILE A 55 -28.81 -3.05 -9.61
N LEU A 56 -29.97 -2.80 -8.99
CA LEU A 56 -30.08 -1.84 -7.89
C LEU A 56 -29.22 -2.22 -6.68
N ILE A 57 -29.20 -3.51 -6.30
CA ILE A 57 -28.35 -3.99 -5.20
C ILE A 57 -26.87 -3.81 -5.54
N VAL A 58 -26.45 -4.14 -6.76
CA VAL A 58 -25.07 -3.94 -7.23
C VAL A 58 -24.70 -2.47 -7.24
N SER A 59 -25.59 -1.58 -7.69
CA SER A 59 -25.37 -0.13 -7.65
C SER A 59 -25.25 0.39 -6.22
N ILE A 60 -26.12 -0.03 -5.30
CA ILE A 60 -26.05 0.35 -3.89
C ILE A 60 -24.72 -0.13 -3.27
N LEU A 61 -24.32 -1.38 -3.53
CA LEU A 61 -23.04 -1.93 -3.07
C LEU A 61 -21.86 -1.12 -3.63
N PHE A 62 -21.91 -0.73 -4.90
CA PHE A 62 -20.88 0.10 -5.53
C PHE A 62 -20.76 1.48 -4.83
N PHE A 63 -21.88 2.17 -4.61
CA PHE A 63 -21.90 3.47 -3.92
C PHE A 63 -21.40 3.37 -2.47
N VAL A 64 -21.75 2.30 -1.75
CA VAL A 64 -21.28 2.08 -0.37
C VAL A 64 -19.77 1.84 -0.33
N ILE A 65 -19.22 1.06 -1.26
CA ILE A 65 -17.78 0.78 -1.35
C ILE A 65 -17.00 2.06 -1.70
N GLU A 66 -17.50 2.85 -2.66
CA GLU A 66 -16.83 4.09 -3.07
C GLU A 66 -16.84 5.14 -1.96
N GLY A 67 -17.97 5.30 -1.25
CA GLY A 67 -18.06 6.19 -0.08
C GLY A 67 -17.11 5.77 1.06
N PHE A 68 -16.92 4.47 1.27
CA PHE A 68 -15.98 3.97 2.27
C PHE A 68 -14.51 4.17 1.87
N ASN A 69 -14.19 4.01 0.59
CA ASN A 69 -12.83 4.20 0.06
C ASN A 69 -12.39 5.68 0.09
N ASN A 70 -13.33 6.61 -0.05
CA ASN A 70 -13.07 8.06 0.01
C ASN A 70 -13.01 8.60 1.44
N LYS A 71 -13.27 7.77 2.46
CA LYS A 71 -13.15 8.17 3.87
C LYS A 71 -11.70 8.53 4.20
N SER A 72 -11.51 9.67 4.84
CA SER A 72 -10.20 10.12 5.32
C SER A 72 -9.76 9.29 6.53
N ILE A 73 -8.53 8.80 6.52
CA ILE A 73 -7.92 8.06 7.64
C ILE A 73 -7.03 8.95 8.51
N ALA A 74 -6.55 10.06 7.95
CA ALA A 74 -5.81 11.09 8.65
C ALA A 74 -5.96 12.44 7.92
N ARG A 75 -5.70 13.55 8.61
CA ARG A 75 -5.74 14.90 8.07
C ARG A 75 -4.52 15.68 8.56
N VAL A 76 -3.90 16.45 7.68
CA VAL A 76 -2.76 17.32 7.98
C VAL A 76 -3.13 18.74 7.58
N ASN A 77 -3.19 19.65 8.55
CA ASN A 77 -3.56 21.06 8.35
C ASN A 77 -4.85 21.25 7.53
N GLY A 78 -5.84 20.38 7.72
CA GLY A 78 -7.10 20.46 6.96
C GLY A 78 -7.17 19.52 5.74
N GLU A 79 -6.04 19.06 5.19
CA GLU A 79 -6.00 18.20 4.00
C GLU A 79 -6.02 16.71 4.35
N GLY A 80 -6.94 15.97 3.74
CA GLY A 80 -7.13 14.54 4.03
C GLY A 80 -6.10 13.62 3.35
N ILE A 81 -5.79 12.53 4.02
CA ILE A 81 -5.22 11.29 3.48
C ILE A 81 -6.39 10.30 3.38
N THR A 82 -6.68 9.83 2.15
CA THR A 82 -7.82 8.93 1.91
C THR A 82 -7.45 7.48 2.24
N ARG A 83 -8.47 6.69 2.61
CA ARG A 83 -8.31 5.24 2.82
C ARG A 83 -7.83 4.56 1.55
N LYS A 84 -8.34 4.96 0.38
CA LYS A 84 -7.93 4.42 -0.93
C LYS A 84 -6.41 4.56 -1.14
N ASP A 85 -5.87 5.76 -0.96
CA ASP A 85 -4.44 6.03 -1.19
C ASP A 85 -3.57 5.27 -0.19
N PHE A 86 -4.00 5.24 1.07
CA PHE A 86 -3.31 4.49 2.13
C PHE A 86 -3.27 2.99 1.85
N LEU A 87 -4.38 2.39 1.44
CA LEU A 87 -4.43 0.98 1.09
C LEU A 87 -3.59 0.67 -0.16
N LYS A 88 -3.57 1.56 -1.17
CA LYS A 88 -2.71 1.43 -2.35
C LYS A 88 -1.24 1.29 -1.91
N ARG A 89 -0.74 2.26 -1.14
CA ARG A 89 0.66 2.28 -0.67
C ARG A 89 0.99 1.13 0.28
N THR A 90 0.08 0.81 1.21
CA THR A 90 0.25 -0.33 2.11
C THR A 90 0.37 -1.64 1.34
N ASN A 91 -0.45 -1.85 0.31
CA ASN A 91 -0.41 -3.07 -0.49
C ASN A 91 0.85 -3.15 -1.37
N GLN A 92 1.30 -2.03 -1.93
CA GLN A 92 2.57 -1.96 -2.68
C GLN A 92 3.75 -2.31 -1.76
N ALA A 93 3.83 -1.68 -0.58
CA ALA A 93 4.87 -1.97 0.40
C ALA A 93 4.79 -3.42 0.91
N LYS A 94 3.58 -3.95 1.16
CA LYS A 94 3.39 -5.36 1.55
C LYS A 94 4.00 -6.31 0.52
N LYS A 95 3.70 -6.12 -0.77
CA LYS A 95 4.26 -6.95 -1.86
C LYS A 95 5.78 -6.87 -1.92
N PHE A 96 6.35 -5.69 -1.73
CA PHE A 96 7.79 -5.51 -1.67
C PHE A 96 8.42 -6.30 -0.52
N TYR A 97 7.84 -6.22 0.68
CA TYR A 97 8.31 -6.97 1.85
C TYR A 97 8.14 -8.49 1.66
N GLU A 98 7.03 -8.95 1.09
CA GLU A 98 6.80 -10.38 0.78
C GLU A 98 7.81 -10.90 -0.25
N SER A 99 8.18 -10.08 -1.24
CA SER A 99 9.21 -10.42 -2.23
C SER A 99 10.59 -10.54 -1.59
N ARG A 100 10.92 -9.67 -0.63
CA ARG A 100 12.24 -9.62 0.01
C ARG A 100 12.43 -10.62 1.15
N TYR A 101 11.38 -10.87 1.93
CA TYR A 101 11.46 -11.65 3.17
C TYR A 101 10.60 -12.92 3.17
N GLY A 102 9.89 -13.18 2.06
CA GLY A 102 9.00 -14.34 1.90
C GLY A 102 7.54 -14.03 2.22
N GLN A 103 6.63 -14.78 1.59
CA GLN A 103 5.18 -14.54 1.66
C GLN A 103 4.58 -14.70 3.07
N ASN A 104 5.29 -15.39 3.97
CA ASN A 104 4.80 -15.70 5.31
C ASN A 104 5.07 -14.59 6.35
N ILE A 105 5.78 -13.51 5.98
CA ILE A 105 6.17 -12.43 6.91
C ILE A 105 4.97 -11.74 7.60
N PHE A 106 3.78 -11.81 6.99
CA PHE A 106 2.53 -11.25 7.52
C PHE A 106 1.54 -12.31 8.02
N MET A 107 1.96 -13.57 8.19
CA MET A 107 1.13 -14.66 8.72
C MET A 107 1.31 -14.87 10.23
N GLY A 108 0.27 -15.34 10.91
CA GLY A 108 0.29 -15.59 12.36
C GLY A 108 0.27 -14.32 13.22
N GLU A 109 0.47 -14.47 14.53
CA GLU A 109 0.47 -13.34 15.48
C GLU A 109 1.62 -12.35 15.21
N ALA A 110 2.84 -12.85 14.98
CA ALA A 110 3.98 -12.02 14.59
C ALA A 110 3.72 -11.28 13.25
N GLY A 111 3.04 -11.94 12.31
CA GLY A 111 2.65 -11.34 11.05
C GLY A 111 1.64 -10.20 11.19
N LYS A 112 0.71 -10.29 12.14
CA LYS A 112 -0.22 -9.19 12.48
C LYS A 112 0.54 -7.99 13.04
N GLU A 113 1.53 -8.22 13.90
CA GLU A 113 2.39 -7.14 14.42
C GLU A 113 3.20 -6.47 13.30
N ASN A 114 3.81 -7.26 12.42
CA ASN A 114 4.52 -6.76 11.24
C ASN A 114 3.61 -5.93 10.34
N MET A 115 2.37 -6.38 10.13
CA MET A 115 1.37 -5.66 9.35
C MET A 115 0.96 -4.33 10.01
N ASN A 116 0.80 -4.31 11.34
CA ASN A 116 0.49 -3.07 12.07
C ASN A 116 1.66 -2.08 12.00
N ARG A 117 2.90 -2.57 12.16
CA ARG A 117 4.11 -1.74 12.01
C ARG A 117 4.22 -1.17 10.60
N LEU A 118 3.98 -1.98 9.57
CA LEU A 118 3.96 -1.52 8.18
C LEU A 118 2.91 -0.42 7.98
N LYS A 119 1.67 -0.65 8.42
CA LYS A 119 0.58 0.34 8.31
C LYS A 119 0.91 1.66 9.01
N ASN A 120 1.46 1.59 10.23
CA ASN A 120 1.88 2.78 10.96
C ASN A 120 3.00 3.54 10.23
N SER A 121 4.00 2.82 9.70
CA SER A 121 5.09 3.41 8.92
C SER A 121 4.57 4.11 7.66
N ILE A 122 3.68 3.46 6.91
CA ILE A 122 3.09 4.05 5.70
C ILE A 122 2.24 5.26 6.03
N LEU A 123 1.49 5.25 7.14
CA LEU A 123 0.72 6.42 7.55
C LEU A 123 1.63 7.59 7.92
N ASP A 124 2.70 7.37 8.70
CA ASP A 124 3.66 8.42 9.05
C ASP A 124 4.39 8.98 7.82
N GLU A 125 4.76 8.12 6.87
CA GLU A 125 5.34 8.53 5.59
C GLU A 125 4.37 9.44 4.81
N MET A 126 3.11 9.04 4.68
CA MET A 126 2.09 9.83 4.00
C MET A 126 1.81 11.16 4.70
N VAL A 127 1.81 11.19 6.03
CA VAL A 127 1.68 12.42 6.82
C VAL A 127 2.88 13.33 6.58
N THR A 128 4.09 12.77 6.61
CA THR A 128 5.34 13.50 6.35
C THR A 128 5.35 14.09 4.96
N GLU A 129 5.04 13.29 3.93
CA GLU A 129 4.93 13.75 2.54
C GLU A 129 3.90 14.87 2.40
N LYS A 130 2.72 14.75 3.04
CA LYS A 130 1.70 15.79 3.01
C LYS A 130 2.22 17.10 3.62
N ILE A 131 2.95 17.05 4.74
CA ILE A 131 3.59 18.22 5.34
C ILE A 131 4.60 18.82 4.37
N LEU A 132 5.47 18.01 3.77
CA LEU A 132 6.47 18.47 2.80
C LEU A 132 5.83 19.17 1.60
N LEU A 133 4.74 18.62 1.06
CA LEU A 133 4.01 19.24 -0.06
C LEU A 133 3.33 20.54 0.33
N GLN A 134 2.78 20.63 1.54
CA GLN A 134 2.20 21.87 2.05
C GLN A 134 3.26 22.96 2.21
N GLU A 135 4.43 22.63 2.76
CA GLU A 135 5.53 23.58 2.90
C GLU A 135 6.11 23.97 1.53
N ALA A 136 6.27 23.03 0.61
CA ALA A 136 6.68 23.30 -0.77
C ALA A 136 5.69 24.25 -1.47
N LYS A 137 4.38 24.00 -1.32
CA LYS A 137 3.32 24.85 -1.87
C LYS A 137 3.34 26.27 -1.27
N LYS A 138 3.55 26.39 0.05
CA LYS A 138 3.72 27.69 0.72
C LYS A 138 4.95 28.45 0.19
N ALA A 139 6.00 27.74 -0.16
CA ALA A 139 7.22 28.29 -0.77
C ALA A 139 7.10 28.53 -2.29
N GLY A 140 5.92 28.33 -2.89
CA GLY A 140 5.66 28.60 -4.30
C GLY A 140 5.96 27.45 -5.26
N TYR A 141 6.29 26.26 -4.75
CA TYR A 141 6.48 25.05 -5.57
C TYR A 141 5.14 24.34 -5.75
N THR A 142 4.60 24.38 -6.97
CA THR A 142 3.32 23.76 -7.34
C THR A 142 3.51 22.64 -8.35
N LEU A 143 2.49 21.80 -8.56
CA LEU A 143 2.50 20.75 -9.59
C LEU A 143 2.83 21.29 -10.99
N THR A 144 2.35 22.50 -11.30
CA THR A 144 2.63 23.19 -12.57
C THR A 144 4.07 23.72 -12.70
N SER A 145 4.85 23.75 -11.62
CA SER A 145 6.23 24.26 -11.64
C SER A 145 7.27 23.24 -12.14
N ILE A 146 6.86 21.97 -12.32
CA ILE A 146 7.72 20.92 -12.87
C ILE A 146 7.42 20.76 -14.36
N PRO A 147 8.41 21.02 -15.25
CA PRO A 147 8.24 20.77 -16.67
C PRO A 147 8.01 19.27 -16.95
N GLU A 148 7.09 18.95 -17.86
CA GLU A 148 6.77 17.56 -18.23
C GLU A 148 8.02 16.78 -18.69
N LYS A 149 8.93 17.46 -19.41
CA LYS A 149 10.20 16.90 -19.85
C LYS A 149 11.04 16.31 -18.71
N GLU A 150 11.05 16.95 -17.54
CA GLU A 150 11.82 16.47 -16.39
C GLU A 150 11.22 15.18 -15.81
N ILE A 151 9.89 15.05 -15.87
CA ILE A 151 9.18 13.85 -15.44
C ILE A 151 9.48 12.71 -16.42
N GLU A 152 9.44 12.97 -17.72
CA GLU A 152 9.81 12.00 -18.76
C GLU A 152 11.27 11.54 -18.63
N GLU A 153 12.19 12.46 -18.37
CA GLU A 153 13.60 12.14 -18.12
C GLU A 153 13.77 11.23 -16.90
N ARG A 154 12.97 11.43 -15.84
CA ARG A 154 12.95 10.53 -14.66
C ARG A 154 12.39 9.16 -15.00
N VAL A 155 11.29 9.07 -15.75
CA VAL A 155 10.74 7.79 -16.21
C VAL A 155 11.77 7.01 -17.04
N GLU A 156 12.46 7.68 -17.97
CA GLU A 156 13.49 7.05 -18.80
C GLU A 156 14.75 6.70 -17.99
N ALA A 157 15.10 7.47 -16.96
CA ALA A 157 16.17 7.11 -16.03
C ALA A 157 15.84 5.83 -15.24
N ILE A 158 14.59 5.66 -14.79
CA ILE A 158 14.12 4.44 -14.13
C ILE A 158 14.23 3.25 -15.10
N LYS A 159 13.73 3.39 -16.33
CA LYS A 159 13.83 2.33 -17.34
C LYS A 159 15.26 1.92 -17.63
N ARG A 160 16.19 2.87 -17.75
CA ARG A 160 17.61 2.57 -17.96
C ARG A 160 18.25 1.89 -16.76
N THR A 161 17.98 2.37 -15.55
CA THR A 161 18.56 1.83 -14.30
C THR A 161 18.18 0.38 -14.09
N TYR A 162 16.91 0.04 -14.33
CA TYR A 162 16.37 -1.31 -14.13
C TYR A 162 16.30 -2.13 -15.42
N ARG A 163 16.80 -1.61 -16.55
CA ARG A 163 16.75 -2.23 -17.88
C ARG A 163 15.34 -2.71 -18.29
N LEU A 164 14.34 -1.87 -18.04
CA LEU A 164 12.92 -2.20 -18.24
C LEU A 164 12.41 -1.75 -19.60
N SER A 165 11.54 -2.57 -20.20
CA SER A 165 10.64 -2.12 -21.26
C SER A 165 9.47 -1.31 -20.69
N ASN A 166 8.65 -0.68 -21.55
CA ASN A 166 7.44 0.01 -21.10
C ASN A 166 6.44 -0.94 -20.43
N ASP A 167 6.36 -2.18 -20.89
CA ASP A 167 5.43 -3.17 -20.33
C ASP A 167 5.95 -3.73 -19.00
N ASP A 168 7.27 -3.91 -18.86
CA ASP A 168 7.86 -4.30 -17.59
C ASP A 168 7.76 -3.19 -16.54
N LEU A 169 7.91 -1.93 -16.97
CA LEU A 169 7.67 -0.78 -16.10
C LEU A 169 6.22 -0.77 -15.59
N LYS A 170 5.23 -0.97 -16.47
CA LYS A 170 3.80 -1.08 -16.08
C LYS A 170 3.55 -2.21 -15.08
N LYS A 171 4.20 -3.37 -15.28
CA LYS A 171 4.11 -4.49 -14.33
C LYS A 171 4.76 -4.15 -12.98
N MET A 172 5.90 -3.46 -13.00
CA MET A 172 6.65 -3.08 -11.80
C MET A 172 5.89 -2.07 -10.94
N ILE A 173 5.29 -1.04 -11.56
CA ILE A 173 4.50 -0.03 -10.82
C ILE A 173 3.17 -0.58 -10.32
N GLY A 174 2.64 -1.63 -10.95
CA GLY A 174 1.36 -2.24 -10.59
C GLY A 174 0.17 -1.31 -10.79
N GLY A 175 0.26 -0.38 -11.75
CA GLY A 175 -0.67 0.72 -12.00
C GLY A 175 -0.48 1.37 -13.37
N SER A 176 -1.04 2.57 -13.55
CA SER A 176 -0.94 3.31 -14.81
C SER A 176 0.39 4.07 -14.92
N LEU A 177 0.88 4.32 -16.14
CA LEU A 177 2.06 5.17 -16.34
C LEU A 177 1.81 6.61 -15.85
N GLU A 178 0.55 7.07 -15.92
CA GLU A 178 0.17 8.39 -15.43
C GLU A 178 0.28 8.49 -13.91
N ASP A 179 -0.13 7.44 -13.18
CA ASP A 179 0.03 7.37 -11.73
C ASP A 179 1.51 7.52 -11.34
N LEU A 180 2.41 6.85 -12.08
CA LEU A 180 3.85 6.97 -11.85
C LEU A 180 4.33 8.41 -12.10
N LYS A 181 3.87 9.04 -13.18
CA LYS A 181 4.24 10.43 -13.50
C LYS A 181 3.80 11.40 -12.40
N GLU A 182 2.61 11.24 -11.85
CA GLU A 182 2.13 12.06 -10.72
C GLU A 182 2.93 11.84 -9.43
N GLU A 183 3.28 10.59 -9.13
CA GLU A 183 4.16 10.24 -8.01
C GLU A 183 5.55 10.89 -8.18
N LEU A 184 6.15 10.79 -9.38
CA LEU A 184 7.43 11.43 -9.69
C LEU A 184 7.37 12.96 -9.66
N ARG A 185 6.27 13.56 -10.13
CA ARG A 185 6.06 15.01 -10.06
C ARG A 185 6.07 15.48 -8.60
N THR A 186 5.39 14.73 -7.74
CA THR A 186 5.34 14.98 -6.29
C THR A 186 6.73 14.90 -5.66
N GLU A 187 7.49 13.84 -5.97
CA GLU A 187 8.88 13.67 -5.50
C GLU A 187 9.80 14.80 -5.97
N LEU A 188 9.69 15.22 -7.23
CA LEU A 188 10.51 16.31 -7.80
C LEU A 188 10.23 17.65 -7.13
N ILE A 189 8.97 17.96 -6.81
CA ILE A 189 8.59 19.17 -6.08
C ILE A 189 9.25 19.20 -4.72
N ILE A 190 9.08 18.11 -3.95
CA ILE A 190 9.66 17.98 -2.62
C ILE A 190 11.17 18.09 -2.71
N SER A 191 11.81 17.35 -3.61
CA SER A 191 13.26 17.34 -3.80
C SER A 191 13.81 18.75 -4.12
N LYS A 192 13.19 19.45 -5.09
CA LYS A 192 13.59 20.83 -5.44
C LYS A 192 13.38 21.81 -4.30
N PHE A 193 12.25 21.71 -3.60
CA PHE A 193 11.96 22.55 -2.45
C PHE A 193 13.02 22.35 -1.36
N LEU A 194 13.31 21.09 -1.00
CA LEU A 194 14.30 20.77 0.02
C LEU A 194 15.70 21.28 -0.38
N GLN A 195 16.14 21.01 -1.61
CA GLN A 195 17.47 21.45 -2.06
C GLN A 195 17.61 22.96 -2.13
N LYS A 196 16.61 23.67 -2.67
CA LYS A 196 16.72 25.12 -2.92
C LYS A 196 16.35 25.99 -1.73
N THR A 197 15.49 25.49 -0.83
CA THR A 197 14.92 26.30 0.26
C THR A 197 15.42 25.87 1.63
N VAL A 198 15.49 24.56 1.88
CA VAL A 198 15.81 24.01 3.20
C VAL A 198 17.31 23.75 3.36
N LEU A 199 17.94 23.10 2.37
CA LEU A 199 19.33 22.66 2.39
C LEU A 199 20.26 23.66 1.72
N LYS A 200 20.33 24.88 2.26
CA LYS A 200 21.21 25.93 1.71
C LYS A 200 22.68 25.48 1.78
N GLU A 201 23.40 25.63 0.67
CA GLU A 201 24.81 25.28 0.56
C GLU A 201 25.65 25.98 1.65
N GLY A 202 26.50 25.22 2.33
CA GLY A 202 27.44 25.73 3.35
C GLY A 202 26.93 25.76 4.80
N GLN A 203 25.72 25.28 5.11
CA GLN A 203 25.14 25.35 6.46
C GLN A 203 25.41 24.15 7.40
N GLY A 204 26.34 23.26 7.08
CA GLY A 204 26.67 22.09 7.91
C GLY A 204 26.16 20.78 7.33
N ASN A 205 25.91 19.77 8.18
CA ASN A 205 25.46 18.45 7.73
C ASN A 205 24.00 18.52 7.22
N PRO A 206 23.73 18.24 5.92
CA PRO A 206 22.40 18.31 5.33
C PRO A 206 21.34 17.48 6.05
N ASP A 207 21.68 16.30 6.54
CA ASP A 207 20.74 15.40 7.22
C ASP A 207 20.28 15.99 8.55
N GLN A 208 21.19 16.61 9.29
CA GLN A 208 20.88 17.28 10.55
C GLN A 208 19.99 18.50 10.33
N ILE A 209 20.28 19.30 9.30
CA ILE A 209 19.46 20.48 8.94
C ILE A 209 18.05 20.04 8.58
N PHE A 210 17.92 19.02 7.73
CA PHE A 210 16.62 18.49 7.33
C PHE A 210 15.85 17.95 8.54
N ALA A 211 16.48 17.13 9.40
CA ALA A 211 15.82 16.56 10.56
C ALA A 211 15.32 17.64 11.54
N GLN A 212 16.13 18.66 11.82
CA GLN A 212 15.75 19.78 12.66
C GLN A 212 14.59 20.58 12.07
N TRP A 213 14.67 20.90 10.77
CA TRP A 213 13.62 21.60 10.06
C TRP A 213 12.31 20.79 10.03
N LEU A 214 12.38 19.50 9.69
CA LEU A 214 11.23 18.61 9.61
C LEU A 214 10.54 18.47 10.97
N SER A 215 11.32 18.30 12.04
CA SER A 215 10.81 18.25 13.41
C SER A 215 10.04 19.52 13.77
N LYS A 216 10.58 20.69 13.43
CA LYS A 216 9.93 21.99 13.66
C LYS A 216 8.61 22.12 12.90
N VAL A 217 8.57 21.75 11.62
CA VAL A 217 7.32 21.85 10.83
C VAL A 217 6.30 20.79 11.25
N LYS A 218 6.72 19.58 11.61
CA LYS A 218 5.85 18.53 12.17
C LYS A 218 5.21 19.00 13.49
N ALA A 219 5.97 19.65 14.37
CA ALA A 219 5.46 20.18 15.64
C ALA A 219 4.39 21.28 15.45
N ASN A 220 4.46 22.04 14.36
CA ASN A 220 3.49 23.09 14.03
C ASN A 220 2.30 22.57 13.20
N ALA A 221 2.36 21.35 12.70
CA ALA A 221 1.32 20.78 11.86
C ALA A 221 0.17 20.24 12.73
N LYS A 222 -1.07 20.55 12.33
CA LYS A 222 -2.27 19.94 12.92
C LYS A 222 -2.51 18.58 12.28
N ILE A 223 -2.15 17.51 13.00
CA ILE A 223 -2.31 16.12 12.53
C ILE A 223 -3.47 15.47 13.27
N GLU A 224 -4.48 15.02 12.52
CA GLU A 224 -5.64 14.29 13.04
C GLU A 224 -5.61 12.88 12.46
N THR A 225 -5.58 11.84 13.28
CA THR A 225 -5.66 10.44 12.83
C THR A 225 -7.00 9.83 13.24
N PHE A 226 -7.74 9.30 12.27
CA PHE A 226 -9.08 8.73 12.46
C PHE A 226 -9.07 7.21 12.56
N GLU A 227 -7.97 6.58 12.15
CA GLU A 227 -7.76 5.13 12.22
C GLU A 227 -6.51 4.84 13.04
N LYS A 228 -6.67 4.02 14.08
CA LYS A 228 -5.55 3.53 14.89
C LYS A 228 -5.31 2.08 14.50
N PHE A 229 -4.15 1.80 13.92
CA PHE A 229 -3.67 0.43 13.78
C PHE A 229 -3.13 0.00 15.14
N GLY A 230 -3.41 -1.24 15.55
CA GLY A 230 -3.27 -1.70 16.94
C GLY A 230 -2.03 -1.16 17.64
N ALA A 231 -2.18 -0.77 18.91
CA ALA A 231 -1.07 -0.34 19.75
C ALA A 231 0.09 -1.33 19.57
N LEU A 232 1.32 -0.84 19.47
CA LEU A 232 2.50 -1.66 19.67
C LEU A 232 2.29 -2.30 21.05
N ILE A 233 1.82 -3.55 21.09
CA ILE A 233 1.72 -4.28 22.34
C ILE A 233 3.17 -4.63 22.65
N THR A 234 3.87 -3.67 23.23
CA THR A 234 5.07 -3.91 24.01
C THR A 234 4.61 -4.67 25.25
N LYS A 235 4.26 -5.95 25.07
CA LYS A 235 4.51 -6.92 26.12
C LYS A 235 5.99 -6.73 26.44
N LYS A 236 6.27 -6.26 27.65
CA LYS A 236 7.62 -6.13 28.22
C LYS A 236 8.41 -7.41 27.95
N ALA A 237 9.07 -7.48 26.80
CA ALA A 237 10.39 -8.06 26.67
C ALA A 237 11.34 -6.89 26.91
N SER A 238 12.20 -7.06 27.90
CA SER A 238 13.12 -6.09 28.49
C SER A 238 14.24 -5.61 27.54
N CYS A 239 14.00 -5.50 26.23
CA CYS A 239 15.07 -5.28 25.25
C CYS A 239 14.87 -4.12 24.28
N CYS A 240 13.75 -3.40 24.30
CA CYS A 240 13.57 -2.23 23.42
C CYS A 240 12.84 -1.11 24.16
N THR A 241 13.61 -0.21 24.79
CA THR A 241 13.12 1.09 25.27
C THR A 241 13.90 2.19 24.57
N SER A 242 13.75 2.28 23.26
CA SER A 242 13.99 3.48 22.47
C SER A 242 13.39 3.25 21.09
N GLY A 243 12.47 4.12 20.68
CA GLY A 243 11.68 3.99 19.47
C GLY A 243 12.55 3.81 18.22
N CYS A 244 12.20 2.81 17.42
CA CYS A 244 12.54 2.80 16.00
C CYS A 244 11.55 3.72 15.27
N GLU A 245 11.66 5.02 15.53
CA GLU A 245 11.37 6.01 14.49
C GLU A 245 12.63 6.07 13.61
N GLY A 246 12.45 6.18 12.30
CA GLY A 246 13.53 6.23 11.31
C GLY A 246 14.37 7.51 11.39
N GLY A 247 14.91 7.82 12.57
CA GLY A 247 15.96 8.80 12.74
C GLY A 247 17.26 8.24 12.22
N VAL A 248 17.97 9.05 11.44
CA VAL A 248 19.40 8.87 11.15
C VAL A 248 20.08 8.49 12.46
N ALA A 249 20.77 7.35 12.45
CA ALA A 249 21.49 6.87 13.61
C ALA A 249 22.38 8.01 14.12
N SER A 250 22.16 8.42 15.38
CA SER A 250 23.00 9.46 15.97
C SER A 250 24.47 9.02 15.90
N PRO A 251 25.43 9.94 15.70
CA PRO A 251 26.84 9.61 15.75
C PRO A 251 27.11 8.80 17.01
N LEU A 252 27.74 7.64 16.85
CA LEU A 252 28.09 6.80 17.98
C LEU A 252 29.02 7.62 18.90
N ASP A 253 28.84 7.53 20.21
CA ASP A 253 29.78 8.21 21.09
C ASP A 253 31.17 7.57 20.93
N LEU A 254 32.22 8.41 20.99
CA LEU A 254 33.60 8.00 20.73
C LEU A 254 34.09 6.88 21.66
N LYS A 255 33.47 6.70 22.84
CA LYS A 255 33.85 5.63 23.76
C LYS A 255 33.28 4.31 23.28
N THR A 256 31.99 4.25 22.96
CA THR A 256 31.34 3.06 22.39
C THR A 256 31.98 2.64 21.07
N GLU A 257 32.37 3.60 20.21
CA GLU A 257 33.04 3.29 18.95
C GLU A 257 34.41 2.61 19.17
N LYS A 258 35.21 3.15 20.11
CA LYS A 258 36.50 2.56 20.47
C LYS A 258 36.35 1.18 21.10
N GLU A 259 35.36 1.00 21.99
CA GLU A 259 35.08 -0.28 22.63
C GLU A 259 34.64 -1.35 21.62
N ALA A 260 33.68 -1.01 20.75
CA ALA A 260 33.21 -1.90 19.69
C ALA A 260 34.36 -2.31 18.75
N LYS A 261 35.20 -1.35 18.36
CA LYS A 261 36.38 -1.59 17.52
C LYS A 261 37.39 -2.51 18.19
N ALA A 262 37.72 -2.26 19.45
CA ALA A 262 38.67 -3.09 20.20
C ALA A 262 38.17 -4.53 20.36
N LYS A 263 36.89 -4.70 20.68
CA LYS A 263 36.27 -6.03 20.84
C LYS A 263 36.21 -6.81 19.54
N ALA A 264 35.90 -6.15 18.42
CA ALA A 264 35.89 -6.77 17.11
C ALA A 264 37.30 -7.23 16.67
N LEU A 265 38.32 -6.40 16.91
CA LEU A 265 39.71 -6.76 16.62
C LEU A 265 40.21 -7.89 17.51
N GLU A 266 39.91 -7.85 18.81
CA GLU A 266 40.23 -8.93 19.77
C GLU A 266 39.58 -10.26 19.35
N TYR A 267 38.30 -10.23 18.96
CA TYR A 267 37.57 -11.38 18.45
C TYR A 267 38.23 -11.95 17.19
N TYR A 268 38.57 -11.09 16.23
CA TYR A 268 39.18 -11.50 14.97
C TYR A 268 40.59 -12.06 15.16
N GLU A 269 41.41 -11.44 16.01
CA GLU A 269 42.74 -11.92 16.34
C GLU A 269 42.68 -13.29 17.02
N ASN A 270 41.80 -13.49 17.99
CA ASN A 270 41.63 -14.77 18.66
C ASN A 270 41.17 -15.88 17.70
N LYS A 271 40.35 -15.54 16.70
CA LYS A 271 39.83 -16.48 15.72
C LYS A 271 40.84 -16.84 14.62
N THR A 272 41.64 -15.87 14.18
CA THR A 272 42.46 -15.99 12.96
C THR A 272 43.97 -15.88 13.18
N GLN A 273 44.41 -15.50 14.38
CA GLN A 273 45.80 -15.17 14.74
C GLN A 273 46.41 -14.04 13.90
N LYS A 274 45.58 -13.24 13.21
CA LYS A 274 46.02 -12.12 12.36
C LYS A 274 45.72 -10.78 13.03
N LYS A 275 46.72 -9.88 13.09
CA LYS A 275 46.66 -8.58 13.82
C LYS A 275 46.56 -7.34 12.94
N GLU A 276 47.02 -7.42 11.69
CA GLU A 276 47.08 -6.27 10.76
C GLU A 276 45.80 -6.16 9.94
N VAL A 277 44.69 -5.85 10.61
CA VAL A 277 43.40 -5.58 9.96
C VAL A 277 42.78 -4.30 10.50
N GLU A 278 42.01 -3.64 9.66
CA GLU A 278 41.24 -2.47 10.05
C GLU A 278 39.84 -2.88 10.51
N ALA A 279 39.20 -2.02 11.29
CA ALA A 279 37.81 -2.21 11.70
C ALA A 279 37.05 -0.90 11.52
N LYS A 280 35.89 -0.99 10.86
CA LYS A 280 34.96 0.11 10.60
C LYS A 280 33.66 -0.13 11.35
N VAL A 281 33.28 0.83 12.18
CA VAL A 281 32.05 0.76 12.97
C VAL A 281 30.95 1.54 12.25
N THR A 282 29.78 0.93 12.07
CA THR A 282 28.60 1.54 11.47
C THR A 282 27.42 1.43 12.44
N ASN A 283 26.84 2.57 12.81
CA ASN A 283 25.62 2.61 13.61
C ASN A 283 24.40 2.61 12.68
N TYR A 284 23.57 1.56 12.75
CA TYR A 284 22.31 1.47 11.99
C TYR A 284 21.09 1.91 12.83
N GLY A 285 21.32 2.46 14.02
CA GLY A 285 20.29 2.93 14.96
C GLY A 285 19.62 1.80 15.75
N CYS A 286 19.41 0.64 15.12
CA CYS A 286 18.87 -0.57 15.78
C CYS A 286 19.95 -1.54 16.26
N HIS A 287 21.12 -1.54 15.63
CA HIS A 287 22.28 -2.31 16.03
C HIS A 287 23.56 -1.60 15.56
N ILE A 288 24.68 -1.95 16.19
CA ILE A 288 26.01 -1.49 15.80
C ILE A 288 26.66 -2.64 15.04
N GLN A 289 27.13 -2.38 13.83
CA GLN A 289 27.90 -3.33 13.03
C GLN A 289 29.36 -2.92 13.03
N VAL A 290 30.26 -3.89 13.11
CA VAL A 290 31.70 -3.70 12.97
C VAL A 290 32.20 -4.59 11.86
N ASP A 291 32.68 -3.98 10.78
CA ASP A 291 33.26 -4.65 9.62
C ASP A 291 34.78 -4.73 9.78
N ILE A 292 35.34 -5.93 9.77
CA ILE A 292 36.78 -6.16 9.69
C ILE A 292 37.22 -6.05 8.23
N ILE A 293 38.19 -5.18 7.96
CA ILE A 293 38.69 -4.86 6.63
C ILE A 293 40.15 -5.31 6.53
N ASP A 294 40.43 -6.17 5.56
CA ASP A 294 41.76 -6.69 5.26
C ASP A 294 42.04 -6.45 3.78
N ASN A 295 43.14 -5.75 3.47
CA ASN A 295 43.48 -5.32 2.12
C ASN A 295 42.32 -4.61 1.38
N GLY A 296 41.58 -3.75 2.10
CA GLY A 296 40.46 -2.97 1.55
C GLY A 296 39.17 -3.76 1.30
N LYS A 297 39.09 -5.04 1.71
CA LYS A 297 37.88 -5.87 1.58
C LYS A 297 37.33 -6.23 2.96
N VAL A 298 36.01 -6.21 3.10
CA VAL A 298 35.34 -6.72 4.31
C VAL A 298 35.50 -8.24 4.34
N VAL A 299 36.16 -8.74 5.38
CA VAL A 299 36.42 -10.18 5.58
C VAL A 299 35.57 -10.80 6.69
N LEU A 300 35.00 -9.98 7.58
CA LEU A 300 34.09 -10.41 8.63
C LEU A 300 33.21 -9.23 9.07
N SER A 301 31.92 -9.48 9.28
CA SER A 301 31.00 -8.50 9.86
C SER A 301 30.47 -9.02 11.19
N LEU A 302 30.53 -8.17 12.20
CA LEU A 302 30.12 -8.48 13.57
C LEU A 302 29.05 -7.49 14.03
N THR A 303 28.15 -7.89 14.92
CA THR A 303 27.27 -6.97 15.65
C THR A 303 27.77 -6.76 17.07
N TYR A 304 27.71 -5.53 17.57
CA TYR A 304 28.07 -5.16 18.94
C TYR A 304 26.83 -4.83 19.77
N ASN A 305 26.67 -5.50 20.93
CA ASN A 305 25.51 -5.34 21.81
C ASN A 305 25.76 -4.45 23.04
N GLY A 306 26.90 -3.75 23.09
CA GLY A 306 27.31 -2.93 24.23
C GLY A 306 28.21 -3.63 25.24
N LYS A 307 28.45 -4.94 25.08
CA LYS A 307 29.39 -5.71 25.92
C LYS A 307 30.29 -6.63 25.11
N GLU A 308 29.73 -7.29 24.11
CA GLU A 308 30.39 -8.30 23.29
C GLU A 308 30.05 -8.13 21.81
N VAL A 309 30.84 -8.78 20.96
CA VAL A 309 30.63 -8.88 19.52
C VAL A 309 30.18 -10.28 19.14
N GLN A 310 29.31 -10.40 18.15
CA GLN A 310 28.81 -11.67 17.61
C GLN A 310 28.79 -11.62 16.08
N GLU A 311 28.99 -12.75 15.40
CA GLU A 311 28.90 -12.83 13.94
C GLU A 311 27.47 -12.62 13.45
N ILE A 312 27.34 -11.97 12.30
CA ILE A 312 26.08 -11.73 11.58
C ILE A 312 25.93 -12.74 10.45
#